data_AF-A0A2E1HGJ3-F1
#
_entry.id   AF-A0A2E1HGJ3-F1
#
_cell.length_a   1.000
_cell.length_b   1.000
_cell.length_c   1.000
_cell.angle_alpha   90.00
_cell.angle_beta   90.00
_cell.angle_gamma   90.00
#
_symmetry.space_group_name_H-M   'P 1'
#
loop_
_entity.id
_entity.type
_entity.pdbx_description
1 polymer ?
#
loop_
_entity_poly.entity_id
_entity_poly.type
_entity_poly.pdbx_seq_one_letter_code
_entity_poly.pdbx_strand_id
1 'polypeptide(L)'
;MQRAIGAALLAAPMLLVTAPASLAQTAPGIAPPAVGAGTAGGAGATGNAAASPGAASTLTGEGAGAVRFPTDAGEAASITRTDYPTTAIADYVFACMATNGETRTALQQCSCSFDVVASIVPYERYVEASTWLSMGQVTGEKGSIFRESAESKAAIGDLRRAQAEAEIRCFE
;
A
#
# COMPACT_ATOMS: atom_id res chain seq x y z
N MET A 1 -28.92 -36.15 -77.48
CA MET A 1 -28.60 -37.05 -76.35
C MET A 1 -27.40 -36.47 -75.59
N GLN A 2 -27.62 -35.68 -74.53
CA GLN A 2 -26.69 -35.52 -73.39
C GLN A 2 -27.34 -34.65 -72.29
N ARG A 3 -27.87 -35.36 -71.30
CA ARG A 3 -27.89 -35.13 -69.84
C ARG A 3 -28.08 -33.70 -69.26
N ALA A 4 -29.14 -33.64 -68.45
CA ALA A 4 -29.30 -32.79 -67.27
C ALA A 4 -28.07 -32.79 -66.35
N ILE A 5 -27.81 -31.66 -65.70
CA ILE A 5 -27.43 -31.52 -64.28
C ILE A 5 -27.77 -30.08 -63.88
N GLY A 6 -28.71 -29.94 -62.94
CA GLY A 6 -28.89 -28.73 -62.15
C GLY A 6 -27.90 -28.71 -60.99
N ALA A 7 -27.38 -27.52 -60.67
CA ALA A 7 -26.74 -27.19 -59.41
C ALA A 7 -27.09 -25.73 -59.14
N ALA A 8 -28.15 -25.49 -58.37
CA ALA A 8 -28.06 -25.27 -56.92
C ALA A 8 -27.27 -23.98 -56.62
N LEU A 9 -28.04 -22.89 -56.50
CA LEU A 9 -27.61 -21.63 -55.93
C LEU A 9 -26.96 -21.88 -54.56
N LEU A 10 -25.68 -21.55 -54.43
CA LEU A 10 -25.05 -21.35 -53.13
C LEU A 10 -25.41 -19.96 -52.62
N ALA A 11 -26.48 -19.92 -51.84
CA ALA A 11 -26.70 -18.87 -50.86
C ALA A 11 -25.69 -19.06 -49.73
N ALA A 12 -24.70 -18.17 -49.65
CA ALA A 12 -23.82 -18.06 -48.49
C ALA A 12 -24.56 -17.32 -47.37
N PRO A 13 -24.81 -17.92 -46.19
CA PRO A 13 -25.28 -17.17 -45.05
C PRO A 13 -24.09 -16.42 -44.42
N MET A 14 -24.24 -15.11 -44.29
CA MET A 14 -23.41 -14.28 -43.42
C MET A 14 -23.51 -14.82 -41.99
N LEU A 15 -22.41 -15.43 -41.52
CA LEU A 15 -22.17 -15.68 -40.11
C LEU A 15 -21.93 -14.34 -39.41
N LEU A 16 -23.01 -13.78 -38.88
CA LEU A 16 -23.00 -12.80 -37.81
C LEU A 16 -22.34 -13.45 -36.58
N VAL A 17 -21.08 -13.10 -36.34
CA VAL A 17 -20.40 -13.33 -35.05
C VAL A 17 -21.02 -12.36 -34.04
N THR A 18 -21.97 -12.85 -33.26
CA THR A 18 -22.42 -12.21 -32.02
C THR A 18 -21.40 -12.52 -30.93
N ALA A 19 -20.47 -11.59 -30.69
CA ALA A 19 -19.66 -11.62 -29.48
C ALA A 19 -20.58 -11.34 -28.27
N PRO A 20 -20.59 -12.18 -27.22
CA PRO A 20 -21.26 -11.83 -25.99
C PRO A 20 -20.51 -10.68 -25.30
N ALA A 21 -21.20 -9.56 -25.15
CA ALA A 21 -20.87 -8.51 -24.20
C ALA A 21 -21.06 -9.04 -22.77
N SER A 22 -20.01 -9.63 -22.20
CA SER A 22 -19.82 -9.94 -20.77
C SER A 22 -18.39 -10.48 -20.69
N LEU A 23 -17.39 -9.73 -20.23
CA LEU A 23 -17.20 -9.40 -18.83
C LEU A 23 -16.67 -7.95 -18.72
N ALA A 24 -17.57 -7.03 -18.39
CA ALA A 24 -17.18 -5.86 -17.61
C ALA A 24 -16.79 -6.39 -16.23
N GLN A 25 -15.50 -6.64 -16.00
CA GLN A 25 -14.97 -6.81 -14.67
C GLN A 25 -15.09 -5.46 -13.96
N THR A 26 -16.26 -5.26 -13.34
CA THR A 26 -16.41 -4.34 -12.23
C THR A 26 -15.57 -4.91 -11.11
N ALA A 27 -14.29 -4.54 -11.08
CA ALA A 27 -13.58 -4.50 -9.82
C ALA A 27 -14.43 -3.58 -8.92
N PRO A 28 -14.95 -4.06 -7.76
CA PRO A 28 -15.41 -3.12 -6.76
C PRO A 28 -14.21 -2.20 -6.50
N GLY A 29 -14.43 -0.90 -6.65
CA GLY A 29 -13.52 0.10 -6.13
C GLY A 29 -13.40 -0.14 -4.64
N ILE A 30 -12.42 -0.97 -4.27
CA ILE A 30 -11.81 -0.90 -2.95
C ILE A 30 -11.09 0.44 -3.02
N ALA A 31 -11.81 1.47 -2.59
CA ALA A 31 -11.17 2.66 -2.08
C ALA A 31 -10.03 2.18 -1.19
N PRO A 32 -8.80 2.70 -1.35
CA PRO A 32 -7.82 2.52 -0.29
C PRO A 32 -8.54 2.95 1.00
N PRO A 33 -8.38 2.24 2.13
CA PRO A 33 -8.95 2.71 3.38
C PRO A 33 -8.56 4.18 3.47
N ALA A 34 -9.57 5.04 3.61
CA ALA A 34 -9.35 6.42 3.93
C ALA A 34 -8.58 6.38 5.26
N VAL A 35 -7.24 6.43 5.16
CA VAL A 35 -6.38 6.72 6.29
C VAL A 35 -6.95 8.02 6.82
N GLY A 36 -7.55 7.90 8.01
CA GLY A 36 -8.29 9.00 8.61
C GLY A 36 -7.42 10.24 8.52
N ALA A 37 -8.03 11.35 8.14
CA ALA A 37 -7.45 12.67 8.29
C ALA A 37 -7.09 12.87 9.76
N GLY A 38 -5.91 12.40 10.15
CA GLY A 38 -5.22 12.79 11.35
C GLY A 38 -4.90 14.26 11.15
N THR A 39 -5.72 15.10 11.76
CA THR A 39 -5.58 16.55 11.74
C THR A 39 -4.13 16.91 12.00
N ALA A 40 -3.54 17.67 11.08
CA ALA A 40 -2.33 18.42 11.29
C ALA A 40 -2.58 19.41 12.45
N GLY A 41 -2.32 18.95 13.67
CA GLY A 41 -2.15 19.78 14.85
C GLY A 41 -0.69 20.20 14.89
N GLY A 42 -0.41 21.42 14.44
CA GLY A 42 0.89 22.04 14.67
C GLY A 42 1.14 22.20 16.16
N ALA A 43 2.29 21.72 16.62
CA ALA A 43 2.93 22.18 17.83
C ALA A 43 4.43 22.02 17.65
N GLY A 44 5.10 23.15 17.39
CA GLY A 44 6.52 23.24 17.69
C GLY A 44 6.70 22.96 19.19
N ALA A 45 7.37 21.86 19.49
CA ALA A 45 7.88 21.58 20.82
C ALA A 45 9.40 21.55 20.72
N THR A 46 10.02 22.70 20.98
CA THR A 46 11.38 22.75 21.51
C THR A 46 11.36 22.10 22.90
N GLY A 47 11.38 20.77 22.92
CA GLY A 47 11.48 19.96 24.12
C GLY A 47 12.93 19.91 24.58
N ASN A 48 13.29 20.78 25.52
CA ASN A 48 14.50 20.62 26.30
C ASN A 48 14.54 19.24 26.95
N ALA A 49 15.71 18.62 26.92
CA ALA A 49 16.04 17.41 27.65
C ALA A 49 15.68 17.55 29.13
N ALA A 50 14.58 16.93 29.55
CA ALA A 50 14.35 16.57 30.93
C ALA A 50 14.87 15.14 31.09
N ALA A 51 16.10 15.02 31.56
CA ALA A 51 16.63 13.79 32.11
C ALA A 51 15.68 13.29 33.20
N SER A 52 15.03 12.15 32.99
CA SER A 52 14.39 11.43 34.08
C SER A 52 15.49 10.97 35.06
N PRO A 53 15.46 11.37 36.34
CA PRO A 53 16.36 10.80 37.32
C PRO A 53 16.04 9.31 37.44
N GLY A 54 17.10 8.49 37.35
CA GLY A 54 17.00 7.04 37.40
C GLY A 54 16.19 6.57 38.60
N ALA A 55 15.11 5.85 38.33
CA ALA A 55 14.49 4.98 39.32
C ALA A 55 15.50 3.87 39.64
N ALA A 56 16.26 4.07 40.71
CA ALA A 56 16.99 3.01 41.39
C ALA A 56 15.97 2.05 41.99
N SER A 57 15.49 1.09 41.20
CA SER A 57 14.72 -0.04 41.71
C SER A 57 15.67 -1.02 42.39
N THR A 58 16.00 -0.75 43.66
CA THR A 58 16.58 -1.77 44.55
C THR A 58 15.49 -2.76 44.93
N LEU A 59 15.31 -3.79 44.12
CA LEU A 59 14.54 -4.97 44.49
C LEU A 59 15.49 -5.95 45.17
N THR A 60 15.58 -5.87 46.51
CA THR A 60 16.13 -6.95 47.33
C THR A 60 15.07 -8.06 47.41
N GLY A 61 15.16 -9.01 46.50
CA GLY A 61 14.42 -10.27 46.53
C GLY A 61 15.38 -11.44 46.43
N GLU A 62 15.72 -12.03 47.58
CA GLU A 62 16.38 -13.33 47.67
C GLU A 62 15.42 -14.42 47.16
N GLY A 63 15.77 -15.06 46.04
CA GLY A 63 15.01 -16.19 45.53
C GLY A 63 15.35 -16.61 44.10
N ALA A 64 16.29 -17.55 43.99
CA ALA A 64 16.53 -18.51 42.90
C ALA A 64 16.10 -18.16 41.46
N GLY A 65 17.10 -17.96 40.59
CA GLY A 65 16.94 -18.02 39.12
C GLY A 65 17.17 -16.68 38.41
N ALA A 66 18.32 -16.05 38.63
CA ALA A 66 18.71 -14.85 37.89
C ALA A 66 19.04 -15.21 36.42
N VAL A 67 18.03 -15.28 35.57
CA VAL A 67 18.23 -15.20 34.12
C VAL A 67 18.64 -13.75 33.84
N ARG A 68 19.94 -13.51 33.77
CA ARG A 68 20.48 -12.20 33.42
C ARG A 68 20.28 -12.01 31.91
N PHE A 69 19.25 -11.26 31.52
CA PHE A 69 19.16 -10.78 30.15
C PHE A 69 20.37 -9.89 29.88
N PRO A 70 21.13 -10.12 28.80
CA PRO A 70 22.20 -9.21 28.43
C PRO A 70 21.58 -7.84 28.14
N THR A 71 21.85 -6.86 29.00
CA THR A 71 21.61 -5.44 28.71
C THR A 71 22.84 -4.91 27.99
N ASP A 72 23.19 -5.53 26.87
CA ASP A 72 24.07 -4.87 25.93
C ASP A 72 23.22 -3.76 25.32
N ALA A 73 23.45 -2.52 25.80
CA ALA A 73 23.17 -1.33 25.02
C ALA A 73 24.16 -1.33 23.83
N GLY A 74 23.99 -2.31 22.94
CA GLY A 74 24.45 -2.16 21.59
C GLY A 74 23.71 -0.94 21.08
N GLU A 75 24.46 0.08 20.67
CA GLU A 75 23.98 1.09 19.73
C GLU A 75 23.37 0.29 18.58
N ALA A 76 22.06 0.08 18.64
CA ALA A 76 21.35 -0.58 17.58
C ALA A 76 21.59 0.35 16.40
N ALA A 77 22.43 -0.07 15.47
CA ALA A 77 22.52 0.57 14.19
C ALA A 77 21.07 0.61 13.69
N SER A 78 20.45 1.78 13.79
CA SER A 78 19.15 2.02 13.24
C SER A 78 19.37 1.86 11.75
N ILE A 79 19.11 0.67 11.22
CA ILE A 79 18.51 0.62 9.89
C ILE A 79 17.36 1.60 10.02
N THR A 80 17.41 2.71 9.29
CA THR A 80 16.48 3.84 9.43
C THR A 80 15.05 3.42 9.09
N ARG A 81 14.46 2.63 9.97
CA ARG A 81 13.04 2.33 10.17
C ARG A 81 12.59 3.29 11.27
N THR A 82 12.92 4.56 11.09
CA THR A 82 12.61 5.65 12.01
C THR A 82 11.85 6.76 11.28
N ASP A 83 11.88 6.77 9.95
CA ASP A 83 11.20 7.80 9.16
C ASP A 83 9.69 7.54 9.05
N TYR A 84 9.25 6.28 9.16
CA TYR A 84 7.83 5.93 9.14
C TYR A 84 7.28 5.67 10.54
N PRO A 85 6.20 6.36 10.96
CA PRO A 85 5.53 6.04 12.21
C PRO A 85 4.87 4.67 12.13
N THR A 86 4.86 3.92 13.24
CA THR A 86 4.28 2.56 13.29
C THR A 86 2.84 2.50 12.80
N THR A 87 2.06 3.57 13.01
CA THR A 87 0.69 3.68 12.50
C THR A 87 0.64 3.64 10.98
N ALA A 88 1.52 4.38 10.28
CA ALA A 88 1.56 4.36 8.81
C ALA A 88 1.97 3.00 8.25
N ILE A 89 2.92 2.33 8.92
CA ILE A 89 3.33 0.96 8.58
C ILE A 89 2.13 0.02 8.70
N ALA A 90 1.45 0.05 9.86
CA ALA A 90 0.32 -0.81 10.15
C ALA A 90 -0.84 -0.57 9.17
N ASP A 91 -1.20 0.69 8.91
CA ASP A 91 -2.28 1.05 8.00
C ASP A 91 -2.01 0.55 6.58
N TYR A 92 -0.77 0.68 6.09
CA TYR A 92 -0.38 0.12 4.78
C TYR A 92 -0.52 -1.40 4.75
N VAL A 93 0.02 -2.09 5.76
CA VAL A 93 0.01 -3.56 5.80
C VAL A 93 -1.42 -4.09 5.91
N PHE A 94 -2.28 -3.47 6.73
CA PHE A 94 -3.70 -3.84 6.82
C PHE A 94 -4.44 -3.61 5.50
N ALA A 95 -4.20 -2.49 4.82
CA ALA A 95 -4.78 -2.21 3.52
C ALA A 95 -4.36 -3.26 2.47
N CYS A 96 -3.08 -3.62 2.44
CA CYS A 96 -2.55 -4.65 1.55
C CYS A 96 -3.15 -6.02 1.84
N MET A 97 -3.29 -6.40 3.12
CA MET A 97 -3.87 -7.69 3.48
C MET A 97 -5.34 -7.80 3.06
N ALA A 98 -6.11 -6.71 3.16
CA ALA A 98 -7.51 -6.68 2.77
C ALA A 98 -7.74 -7.04 1.29
N THR A 99 -6.77 -6.79 0.42
CA THR A 99 -6.83 -7.15 -1.00
C THR A 99 -6.15 -8.49 -1.33
N ASN A 100 -5.40 -9.07 -0.39
CA ASN A 100 -4.57 -10.27 -0.59
C ASN A 100 -4.98 -11.46 0.31
N GLY A 101 -6.18 -11.41 0.90
CA GLY A 101 -6.80 -12.53 1.57
C GLY A 101 -6.53 -12.68 3.07
N GLU A 102 -5.91 -11.68 3.72
CA GLU A 102 -5.80 -11.58 5.20
C GLU A 102 -5.17 -12.80 5.89
N THR A 103 -4.31 -13.54 5.19
CA THR A 103 -3.61 -14.72 5.73
C THR A 103 -2.27 -14.36 6.37
N ARG A 104 -1.68 -15.30 7.11
CA ARG A 104 -0.32 -15.14 7.64
C ARG A 104 0.73 -14.99 6.52
N THR A 105 0.53 -15.65 5.38
CA THR A 105 1.37 -15.49 4.20
C THR A 105 1.23 -14.08 3.61
N ALA A 106 -0.01 -13.59 3.45
CA ALA A 106 -0.26 -12.22 2.99
C ALA A 106 0.39 -11.19 3.92
N LEU A 107 0.35 -11.41 5.24
CA LEU A 107 1.04 -10.55 6.21
C LEU A 107 2.55 -10.49 5.95
N GLN A 108 3.19 -11.64 5.64
CA GLN A 108 4.63 -11.67 5.33
C GLN A 108 4.95 -10.92 4.04
N GLN A 109 4.17 -11.15 2.98
CA GLN A 109 4.34 -10.50 1.68
C GLN A 109 4.07 -8.99 1.76
N CYS A 110 2.98 -8.58 2.42
CA CYS A 110 2.63 -7.18 2.63
C CYS A 110 3.65 -6.45 3.51
N SER A 111 4.25 -7.12 4.50
CA SER A 111 5.34 -6.54 5.30
C SER A 111 6.58 -6.32 4.44
N CYS A 112 6.98 -7.32 3.64
CA CYS A 112 8.07 -7.19 2.67
C CYS A 112 7.82 -6.03 1.69
N SER A 113 6.59 -5.93 1.18
CA SER A 113 6.20 -4.90 0.21
C SER A 113 6.34 -3.49 0.80
N PHE A 114 5.92 -3.31 2.05
CA PHE A 114 6.13 -2.05 2.76
C PHE A 114 7.61 -1.71 2.94
N ASP A 115 8.44 -2.69 3.33
CA ASP A 115 9.88 -2.46 3.52
C ASP A 115 10.55 -2.01 2.21
N VAL A 116 10.14 -2.54 1.05
CA VAL A 116 10.61 -2.09 -0.26
C VAL A 116 10.12 -0.67 -0.56
N VAL A 117 8.84 -0.37 -0.34
CA VAL A 117 8.29 0.98 -0.56
C VAL A 117 9.00 2.01 0.30
N ALA A 118 9.18 1.73 1.59
CA ALA A 118 9.85 2.62 2.54
C ALA A 118 11.33 2.86 2.19
N SER A 119 11.98 1.92 1.50
CA SER A 119 13.36 2.10 1.03
C SER A 119 13.50 3.04 -0.18
N ILE A 120 12.41 3.27 -0.92
CA ILE A 120 12.39 4.08 -2.16
C ILE A 120 11.72 5.43 -1.92
N VAL A 121 10.64 5.46 -1.13
CA VAL A 121 9.80 6.63 -0.93
C VAL A 121 9.97 7.13 0.50
N PRO A 122 10.49 8.36 0.72
CA PRO A 122 10.55 8.96 2.06
C PRO A 122 9.15 9.28 2.57
N TYR A 123 8.99 9.32 3.90
CA TYR A 123 7.68 9.44 4.55
C TYR A 123 6.90 10.69 4.10
N GLU A 124 7.56 11.83 3.91
CA GLU A 124 6.93 13.07 3.47
C GLU A 124 6.27 12.91 2.09
N ARG A 125 6.96 12.21 1.17
CA ARG A 125 6.43 11.94 -0.17
C ARG A 125 5.29 10.94 -0.14
N TYR A 126 5.34 9.96 0.77
CA TYR A 126 4.22 9.06 1.00
C TYR A 126 2.97 9.80 1.51
N VAL A 127 3.12 10.68 2.52
CA VAL A 127 2.01 11.48 3.05
C VAL A 127 1.43 12.39 1.96
N GLU A 128 2.28 13.04 1.19
CA GLU A 128 1.86 13.88 0.07
C GLU A 128 1.05 13.06 -0.95
N ALA A 129 1.57 11.92 -1.42
CA ALA A 129 0.86 11.05 -2.35
C ALA A 129 -0.48 10.55 -1.79
N SER A 130 -0.52 10.14 -0.52
CA SER A 130 -1.75 9.69 0.16
C SER A 130 -2.81 10.81 0.24
N THR A 131 -2.36 12.05 0.43
CA THR A 131 -3.23 13.23 0.48
C THR A 131 -3.83 13.53 -0.89
N TRP A 132 -3.01 13.50 -1.95
CA TRP A 132 -3.49 13.65 -3.32
C TRP A 132 -4.48 12.55 -3.73
N LEU A 133 -4.22 11.30 -3.33
CA LEU A 133 -5.14 10.18 -3.54
C LEU A 133 -6.46 10.37 -2.78
N SER A 134 -6.43 10.89 -1.56
CA SER A 134 -7.65 11.20 -0.79
C SER A 134 -8.46 12.32 -1.43
N MET A 135 -7.83 13.44 -1.78
CA MET A 135 -8.53 14.57 -2.44
C MET A 135 -9.03 14.21 -3.83
N GLY A 136 -8.28 13.36 -4.54
CA GLY A 136 -8.65 12.83 -5.85
C GLY A 136 -9.86 11.89 -5.84
N GLN A 137 -10.33 11.43 -4.67
CA GLN A 137 -11.56 10.63 -4.58
C GLN A 137 -12.83 11.47 -4.63
N VAL A 138 -12.73 12.80 -4.48
CA VAL A 138 -13.89 13.71 -4.60
C VAL A 138 -14.49 13.57 -6.00
N THR A 139 -15.80 13.34 -6.06
CA THR A 139 -16.52 13.17 -7.33
C THR A 139 -16.73 14.50 -8.04
N GLY A 140 -16.81 14.45 -9.38
CA GLY A 140 -17.04 15.63 -10.23
C GLY A 140 -15.78 16.44 -10.51
N GLU A 141 -15.99 17.66 -11.02
CA GLU A 141 -14.92 18.54 -11.50
C GLU A 141 -13.97 19.02 -10.40
N LYS A 142 -14.41 18.99 -9.14
CA LYS A 142 -13.53 19.38 -8.03
C LYS A 142 -12.42 18.37 -7.80
N GLY A 143 -12.69 17.07 -7.97
CA GLY A 143 -11.66 16.04 -7.85
C GLY A 143 -10.76 15.91 -9.08
N SER A 144 -11.23 16.29 -10.27
CA SER A 144 -10.41 16.24 -11.49
C SER A 144 -9.18 17.14 -11.36
N ILE A 145 -9.34 18.33 -10.79
CA ILE A 145 -8.23 19.27 -10.55
C ILE A 145 -7.11 18.65 -9.70
N PHE A 146 -7.46 17.89 -8.67
CA PHE A 146 -6.47 17.22 -7.80
C PHE A 146 -5.79 16.04 -8.50
N ARG A 147 -6.49 15.30 -9.36
CA ARG A 147 -5.90 14.18 -10.13
C ARG A 147 -5.01 14.64 -11.28
N GLU A 148 -5.33 15.78 -11.89
CA GLU A 148 -4.66 16.24 -13.11
C GLU A 148 -3.42 17.12 -12.86
N SER A 149 -3.26 17.68 -11.66
CA SER A 149 -2.09 18.50 -11.31
C SER A 149 -0.75 17.75 -11.48
N ALA A 150 0.30 18.49 -11.84
CA ALA A 150 1.62 17.91 -12.11
C ALA A 150 2.24 17.33 -10.83
N GLU A 151 2.05 18.02 -9.71
CA GLU A 151 2.54 17.65 -8.38
C GLU A 151 1.88 16.35 -7.90
N SER A 152 0.55 16.22 -8.09
CA SER A 152 -0.19 14.99 -7.79
C SER A 152 0.34 13.81 -8.60
N LYS A 153 0.51 13.99 -9.92
CA LYS A 153 1.03 12.94 -10.80
C LYS A 153 2.46 12.53 -10.43
N ALA A 154 3.30 13.48 -10.04
CA ALA A 154 4.66 13.20 -9.59
C ALA A 154 4.65 12.37 -8.29
N ALA A 155 3.95 12.84 -7.25
CA ALA A 155 3.90 12.16 -5.94
C ALA A 155 3.26 10.76 -6.04
N ILE A 156 2.13 10.64 -6.75
CA ILE A 156 1.48 9.35 -6.97
C ILE A 156 2.36 8.45 -7.85
N GLY A 157 3.04 9.00 -8.86
CA GLY A 157 3.92 8.26 -9.75
C GLY A 157 5.11 7.62 -9.02
N ASP A 158 5.74 8.35 -8.10
CA ASP A 158 6.83 7.83 -7.26
C ASP A 158 6.34 6.65 -6.41
N LEU A 159 5.18 6.80 -5.75
CA LEU A 159 4.58 5.75 -4.93
C LEU A 159 4.19 4.52 -5.76
N ARG A 160 3.56 4.71 -6.92
CA ARG A 160 3.14 3.60 -7.80
C ARG A 160 4.33 2.83 -8.37
N ARG A 161 5.43 3.53 -8.68
CA ARG A 161 6.68 2.89 -9.11
C ARG A 161 7.27 2.01 -8.02
N ALA A 162 7.34 2.52 -6.79
CA ALA A 162 7.83 1.75 -5.65
C ALA A 162 6.93 0.54 -5.34
N GLN A 163 5.60 0.70 -5.46
CA GLN A 163 4.66 -0.42 -5.32
C GLN A 163 4.84 -1.49 -6.40
N ALA A 164 5.08 -1.09 -7.65
CA ALA A 164 5.35 -2.04 -8.72
C ALA A 164 6.66 -2.82 -8.50
N GLU A 165 7.70 -2.17 -7.96
CA GLU A 165 8.95 -2.83 -7.58
C GLU A 165 8.74 -3.80 -6.41
N ALA A 166 7.92 -3.42 -5.43
CA ALA A 166 7.55 -4.25 -4.31
C ALA A 166 6.75 -5.50 -4.73
N GLU A 167 5.84 -5.36 -5.70
CA GLU A 167 5.06 -6.49 -6.25
C GLU A 167 5.99 -7.60 -6.76
N ILE A 168 6.93 -7.24 -7.64
CA ILE A 168 7.85 -8.20 -8.25
C ILE A 168 8.82 -8.81 -7.22
N ARG A 169 9.14 -8.12 -6.14
CA ARG A 169 10.09 -8.62 -5.14
C ARG A 169 9.46 -9.49 -4.06
N CYS A 170 8.20 -9.23 -3.73
CA CYS A 170 7.59 -9.77 -2.51
C CYS A 170 6.41 -10.70 -2.78
N PHE A 171 5.87 -10.76 -4.00
CA PHE A 171 4.69 -11.57 -4.35
C PHE A 171 4.93 -12.66 -5.41
N GLU A 172 6.19 -12.92 -5.76
CA GLU A 172 6.59 -14.11 -6.54
C GLU A 172 6.61 -15.40 -5.70
#